data_AF-A0A6G3ZF54-F1
#
_entry.id   AF-A0A6G3ZF54-F1
#
_cell.length_a   1.000
_cell.length_b   1.000
_cell.length_c   1.000
_cell.angle_alpha   90.00
_cell.angle_beta   90.00
_cell.angle_gamma   90.00
#
_symmetry.space_group_name_H-M   'P 1'
#
loop_
_entity.id
_entity.type
_entity.pdbx_description
1 polymer ?
#
loop_
_entity_poly.entity_id
_entity_poly.type
_entity_poly.pdbx_seq_one_letter_code
_entity_poly.pdbx_strand_id
1 'polypeptide(L)' 'SAGVYNMLQPEVAEELGQMKAQNLVSTGAKLITSPNPGCSLQIQKHLEAQGQVMPLMHPMELLDLSIRGERLLLEA' A
#
# COMPACT_ATOMS: atom_id res chain seq x y z
N SER A 1 6.94 4.46 3.80
CA SER A 1 7.49 4.45 5.15
C SER A 1 7.97 5.85 5.45
N ALA A 2 7.88 6.26 6.72
CA ALA A 2 8.64 7.37 7.26
C ALA A 2 9.87 6.88 8.06
N GLY A 3 9.95 5.59 8.42
CA GLY A 3 11.13 5.03 9.08
C GLY A 3 11.41 5.78 10.39
N VAL A 4 12.63 6.29 10.57
CA VAL A 4 12.99 7.14 11.72
C VAL A 4 12.15 8.43 11.82
N TYR A 5 11.59 8.93 10.70
CA TYR A 5 10.71 10.09 10.73
C TYR A 5 9.41 9.82 11.49
N ASN A 6 8.94 8.57 11.60
CA ASN A 6 7.79 8.27 12.45
C ASN A 6 8.04 8.62 13.93
N MET A 7 9.30 8.64 14.37
CA MET A 7 9.69 9.01 15.73
C MET A 7 10.14 10.46 15.82
N LEU A 8 10.93 10.91 14.84
CA LEU A 8 11.56 12.23 14.88
C LEU A 8 10.67 13.35 14.35
N GLN A 9 9.72 13.04 13.46
CA GLN A 9 8.84 13.99 12.75
C GLN A 9 7.45 13.35 12.51
N PRO A 10 6.70 13.00 13.58
CA PRO A 10 5.49 12.20 13.47
C PRO A 10 4.37 12.89 12.67
N GLU A 11 4.23 14.21 12.77
CA GLU A 11 3.20 14.98 12.05
C GLU A 11 3.44 14.95 10.54
N VAL A 12 4.69 15.13 10.12
CA VAL A 12 5.09 15.06 8.70
C VAL A 12 4.91 13.64 8.16
N ALA A 13 5.27 12.64 8.97
CA ALA A 13 5.08 11.23 8.61
C ALA A 13 3.61 10.87 8.39
N GLU A 14 2.71 11.43 9.21
CA GLU A 14 1.27 11.27 9.10
C GLU A 14 0.72 11.96 7.85
N GLU A 15 1.09 13.23 7.61
CA GLU A 15 0.67 13.98 6.42
C GLU A 15 1.10 13.28 5.12
N LEU A 16 2.37 12.89 5.00
CA LEU A 16 2.90 12.18 3.83
C LEU A 16 2.22 10.82 3.64
N GLY A 17 1.87 10.16 4.73
CA GLY A 17 1.15 8.89 4.71
C GLY A 17 -0.26 9.03 4.15
N GLN A 18 -1.00 10.05 4.61
CA GLN A 18 -2.34 10.37 4.12
C GLN A 18 -2.33 10.73 2.63
N MET A 19 -1.40 11.61 2.22
CA MET A 19 -1.21 12.00 0.82
C MET A 19 -0.90 10.79 -0.07
N LYS A 20 -0.02 9.90 0.39
CA LYS A 20 0.33 8.68 -0.35
C LYS A 20 -0.87 7.78 -0.57
N ALA A 21 -1.64 7.48 0.49
CA ALA A 21 -2.83 6.64 0.37
C ALA A 21 -3.85 7.25 -0.59
N GLN A 22 -4.12 8.56 -0.47
CA GLN A 22 -5.06 9.25 -1.34
C GLN A 22 -4.62 9.27 -2.80
N ASN A 23 -3.33 9.49 -3.06
CA ASN A 23 -2.77 9.43 -4.41
C ASN A 23 -2.78 8.01 -5.00
N LEU A 24 -2.62 6.96 -4.19
CA LEU A 24 -2.74 5.59 -4.66
C LEU A 24 -4.18 5.26 -5.05
N VAL A 25 -5.15 5.64 -4.23
CA VAL A 25 -6.59 5.45 -4.51
C VAL A 25 -7.00 6.21 -5.78
N SER A 26 -6.52 7.45 -5.96
CA SER A 26 -6.89 8.27 -7.11
C SER A 26 -6.39 7.73 -8.46
N THR A 27 -5.43 6.81 -8.47
CA THR A 27 -4.99 6.13 -9.70
C THR A 27 -6.06 5.22 -10.31
N GLY A 28 -7.06 4.79 -9.53
CA GLY A 28 -8.01 3.76 -9.93
C GLY A 28 -7.39 2.35 -10.03
N ALA A 29 -6.18 2.16 -9.49
CA ALA A 29 -5.56 0.85 -9.41
C ALA A 29 -6.42 -0.11 -8.57
N LYS A 30 -6.43 -1.38 -8.95
CA LYS A 30 -7.13 -2.46 -8.23
C LYS A 30 -6.23 -3.24 -7.27
N LEU A 31 -4.92 -2.97 -7.31
CA LEU A 31 -3.91 -3.68 -6.55
C LEU A 31 -2.71 -2.75 -6.33
N ILE A 32 -2.24 -2.68 -5.10
CA ILE A 32 -0.97 -2.05 -4.74
C ILE A 32 0.10 -3.14 -4.60
N THR A 33 1.27 -2.91 -5.19
CA THR A 33 2.43 -3.76 -4.94
C THR A 33 3.54 -2.99 -4.25
N SER A 34 4.11 -3.54 -3.18
CA SER A 34 5.26 -2.92 -2.52
C SER A 34 6.29 -3.95 -2.05
N PRO A 35 7.57 -3.81 -2.41
CA PRO A 35 8.63 -4.70 -1.94
C PRO A 35 9.13 -4.36 -0.53
N ASN A 36 8.58 -3.32 0.09
CA ASN A 36 9.05 -2.81 1.38
C ASN A 36 7.95 -3.00 2.44
N PRO A 37 8.10 -3.97 3.36
CA PRO A 37 7.10 -4.27 4.38
C PRO A 37 6.70 -3.04 5.23
N GLY A 38 7.65 -2.16 5.53
CA GLY A 38 7.37 -0.92 6.27
C GLY A 38 6.58 0.10 5.46
N CYS A 39 6.73 0.12 4.13
CA CYS A 39 5.82 0.87 3.26
C CYS A 39 4.44 0.22 3.20
N SER A 40 4.38 -1.11 3.06
CA SER A 40 3.12 -1.87 3.02
C SER A 40 2.26 -1.60 4.26
N LEU A 41 2.85 -1.71 5.46
CA LEU A 41 2.17 -1.45 6.72
C LEU A 41 1.66 0.00 6.83
N GLN A 42 2.48 0.98 6.43
CA GLN A 42 2.06 2.38 6.50
C GLN A 42 0.94 2.67 5.50
N ILE A 43 1.03 2.15 4.28
CA ILE A 43 -0.02 2.30 3.26
C ILE A 43 -1.32 1.70 3.77
N GLN A 44 -1.30 0.47 4.29
CA GLN A 44 -2.48 -0.18 4.88
C GLN A 44 -3.08 0.66 6.01
N LYS A 45 -2.26 1.11 6.97
CA LYS A 45 -2.72 1.99 8.08
C LYS A 45 -3.52 3.19 7.57
N HIS A 46 -3.00 3.92 6.56
CA HIS A 46 -3.67 5.13 6.07
C HIS A 46 -4.85 4.82 5.14
N LEU A 47 -4.85 3.72 4.40
CA LEU A 47 -6.01 3.26 3.64
C LEU A 47 -7.16 2.91 4.60
N GLU A 48 -6.88 2.14 5.65
CA GLU A 48 -7.85 1.79 6.69
C GLU A 48 -8.42 3.04 7.38
N ALA A 49 -7.57 3.99 7.74
CA ALA A 49 -8.00 5.27 8.31
C ALA A 49 -8.89 6.10 7.38
N GLN A 50 -8.77 5.92 6.06
CA GLN A 50 -9.59 6.56 5.03
C GLN A 50 -10.83 5.72 4.64
N GLY A 51 -11.07 4.58 5.29
CA GLY A 51 -12.15 3.66 4.96
C GLY A 51 -12.01 3.00 3.58
N GLN A 52 -10.79 2.93 3.05
CA GLN A 52 -10.48 2.36 1.75
C GLN A 52 -9.99 0.93 1.92
N VAL A 53 -10.56 0.01 1.14
CA VAL A 53 -10.11 -1.38 1.06
C VAL A 53 -9.45 -1.57 -0.30
N MET A 54 -8.14 -1.77 -0.31
CA MET A 54 -7.40 -2.05 -1.54
C MET A 54 -6.42 -3.21 -1.29
N PRO A 55 -6.43 -4.25 -2.14
CA PRO A 55 -5.47 -5.33 -2.06
C PRO A 55 -4.04 -4.79 -2.14
N LEU A 56 -3.17 -5.29 -1.26
CA LEU A 56 -1.74 -4.96 -1.24
C LEU A 56 -0.93 -6.25 -1.14
N MET A 57 0.05 -6.42 -2.03
CA MET A 57 0.92 -7.60 -2.04
C MET A 57 2.38 -7.27 -2.33
N HIS A 58 3.27 -8.22 -2.05
CA HIS A 58 4.66 -8.12 -2.47
C HIS A 58 4.78 -8.38 -3.98
N PRO A 59 5.61 -7.64 -4.74
CA PRO A 59 5.76 -7.85 -6.18
C PRO A 59 6.16 -9.29 -6.57
N MET A 60 6.90 -10.00 -5.71
CA MET A 60 7.28 -11.39 -5.96
C MET A 60 6.10 -12.36 -5.85
N GLU A 61 5.10 -12.08 -5.01
CA GLU A 61 3.87 -12.88 -4.97
C GLU A 61 3.08 -12.69 -6.28
N LEU A 62 3.06 -11.47 -6.82
CA LEU A 62 2.41 -11.17 -8.09
C LEU A 62 3.12 -11.87 -9.26
N LEU A 63 4.46 -11.86 -9.23
CA LEU A 63 5.28 -12.55 -10.22
C LEU A 63 5.06 -14.07 -10.15
N ASP A 64 5.01 -14.64 -8.95
CA ASP A 64 4.75 -16.07 -8.75
C ASP A 64 3.38 -16.49 -9.30
N LEU A 65 2.31 -15.74 -9.01
CA LEU A 65 0.98 -15.99 -9.59
C LEU A 65 1.00 -15.97 -11.12
N SER A 66 1.72 -15.01 -11.72
CA SER A 66 1.89 -14.91 -13.17
C SER A 66 2.59 -16.14 -13.75
N ILE A 67 3.68 -16.61 -13.11
CA ILE A 67 4.42 -17.81 -13.52
C ILE A 67 3.54 -19.07 -13.42
N ARG A 68 2.71 -19.17 -12.38
CA ARG A 68 1.77 -20.29 -12.20
C ARG A 68 0.52 -20.20 -13.09
N GLY A 69 0.31 -19.08 -13.78
CA GLY A 69 -0.88 -18.84 -14.60
C GLY A 69 -2.16 -18.62 -13.78
N GLU A 70 -2.04 -18.19 -12.52
CA GLU A 70 -3.16 -17.95 -11.62
C GLU A 70 -3.73 -16.54 -11.81
N ARG A 71 -5.06 -16.44 -11.81
CA ARG A 71 -5.74 -15.15 -11.93
C ARG A 71 -5.87 -14.47 -10.58
N LEU A 72 -5.65 -13.16 -10.56
CA LEU A 72 -5.99 -12.32 -9.41
C LEU A 72 -7.51 -12.24 -9.27
N LEU A 73 -8.04 -12.69 -8.14
CA LEU A 73 -9.41 -12.46 -7.72
C LEU A 73 -9.46 -11.16 -6.93
N LEU A 74 -9.48 -10.03 -7.64
CA LEU A 74 -9.66 -8.70 -7.03
C LEU A 74 -11.16 -8.42 -7.01
N GLU A 75 -11.78 -8.46 -5.84
CA GLU A 75 -13.15 -7.98 -5.67
C GLU A 75 -13.16 -6.46 -5.87
N ALA A 76 -14.20 -5.97 -6.54
CA ALA A 76 -14.38 -4.56 -6.91
C ALA A 76 -15.13 -3.79 -5.83
#